data_AF-P34074-F1
#
_entry.id   AF-P34074-F1
#
_cell.length_a   1.000
_cell.length_b   1.000
_cell.length_c   1.000
_cell.angle_alpha   90.00
_cell.angle_beta   90.00
_cell.angle_gamma   90.00
#
_symmetry.space_group_name_H-M   'P 1'
#
loop_
_entity.id
_entity.type
_entity.pdbx_description
1 polymer ?
#
loop_
_entity_poly.entity_id
_entity_poly.type
_entity_poly.pdbx_seq_one_letter_code
_entity_poly.pdbx_strand_id
1 'polypeptide(L)' 'IRCFITPRVSSQACPDGHVCYTKTWCDNFCGINGKRVDLGCAATCPTVKPGVDIKCCSTDNCNPFPTRKRP' A
#
# COMPACT_ATOMS: atom_id res chain seq x y z
N ILE A 1 10.06 -11.91 2.01
CA ILE A 1 9.25 -11.14 1.03
C ILE A 1 9.83 -9.73 0.90
N ARG A 2 9.79 -9.13 -0.29
CA ARG A 2 10.15 -7.73 -0.55
C ARG A 2 8.90 -6.95 -0.91
N CYS A 3 8.77 -5.71 -0.42
CA CYS A 3 7.62 -4.87 -0.68
C CYS A 3 8.08 -3.46 -1.06
N PHE A 4 7.27 -2.75 -1.85
CA PHE A 4 7.44 -1.30 -2.00
C PHE A 4 7.02 -0.61 -0.71
N ILE A 5 7.83 0.35 -0.26
CA ILE A 5 7.58 1.11 0.96
C ILE A 5 7.62 2.62 0.66
N THR A 6 6.58 3.36 1.06
CA THR A 6 6.55 4.83 1.00
C THR A 6 7.44 5.44 2.10
N PRO A 7 8.06 6.62 1.90
CA PRO A 7 7.74 7.62 0.87
C PRO A 7 8.48 7.46 -0.47
N ARG A 8 9.63 6.76 -0.52
CA ARG A 8 10.47 6.70 -1.73
C ARG A 8 10.01 5.68 -2.77
N VAL A 9 9.07 4.80 -2.44
CA VAL A 9 8.60 3.74 -3.34
C VAL A 9 9.74 2.81 -3.76
N SER A 10 10.50 2.34 -2.78
CA SER A 10 11.64 1.43 -3.00
C SER A 10 11.30 0.02 -2.55
N SER A 11 11.80 -1.00 -3.26
CA SER A 11 11.71 -2.39 -2.82
C SER A 11 12.60 -2.65 -1.61
N GLN A 12 12.00 -2.88 -0.44
CA GLN A 12 12.69 -3.17 0.81
C GLN A 12 12.34 -4.59 1.28
N ALA A 13 13.28 -5.22 1.99
CA ALA A 13 13.03 -6.52 2.61
C ALA A 13 12.13 -6.33 3.83
N CYS A 14 11.10 -7.16 3.94
CA CYS A 14 10.19 -7.17 5.09
C CYS A 14 10.49 -8.35 6.01
N PRO A 15 10.13 -8.25 7.31
CA PRO A 15 10.31 -9.35 8.24
C PRO A 15 9.58 -10.61 7.78
N ASP A 16 10.07 -11.78 8.21
CA ASP A 16 9.47 -13.05 7.85
C ASP A 16 8.03 -13.17 8.36
N GLY A 17 7.16 -13.75 7.53
CA GLY A 17 5.72 -13.84 7.80
C GLY A 17 4.91 -12.58 7.49
N HIS A 18 5.53 -11.48 7.05
CA HIS A 18 4.80 -10.29 6.65
C HIS A 18 4.15 -10.42 5.26
N VAL A 19 3.09 -9.64 5.04
CA VAL A 19 2.45 -9.41 3.74
C VAL A 19 2.73 -7.98 3.28
N CYS A 20 2.83 -7.77 1.97
CA CYS A 20 2.84 -6.43 1.40
C CYS A 20 1.43 -5.86 1.38
N TYR A 21 1.29 -4.56 1.58
CA TYR A 21 0.01 -3.88 1.45
C TYR A 21 0.09 -2.58 0.66
N THR A 22 -1.03 -2.21 0.07
CA THR A 22 -1.33 -0.86 -0.45
C THR A 22 -2.50 -0.31 0.35
N LYS A 23 -2.36 0.89 0.92
CA LYS A 23 -3.43 1.57 1.65
C LYS A 23 -3.71 2.91 0.99
N THR A 24 -4.89 3.06 0.42
CA THR A 24 -5.34 4.32 -0.17
C THR A 24 -6.40 4.94 0.72
N TRP A 25 -6.19 6.18 1.15
CA TRP A 25 -7.07 6.84 2.12
C TRP A 25 -7.10 8.35 1.92
N CYS A 26 -8.14 8.99 2.44
CA CYS A 26 -8.34 10.43 2.32
C CYS A 26 -7.80 11.09 3.60
N ASP A 27 -6.69 11.83 3.48
CA ASP A 27 -6.13 12.64 4.59
C ASP A 27 -6.67 14.08 4.53
N ASN A 28 -6.15 14.97 5.39
CA ASN A 28 -6.58 16.38 5.45
C ASN A 28 -6.39 17.15 4.14
N PHE A 29 -5.51 16.68 3.25
CA PHE A 29 -5.20 17.31 1.97
C PHE A 29 -5.89 16.61 0.79
N CYS A 30 -6.79 15.67 1.06
CA CYS A 30 -7.44 14.88 0.01
C CYS A 30 -8.20 15.73 -1.02
N GLY A 31 -8.72 16.90 -0.62
CA GLY A 31 -9.34 17.85 -1.55
C GLY A 31 -8.35 18.55 -2.50
N ILE A 32 -7.06 18.60 -2.15
CA ILE A 32 -6.01 19.28 -2.92
C ILE A 32 -5.18 18.26 -3.70
N ASN A 33 -4.74 17.19 -3.02
CA ASN A 33 -3.79 16.20 -3.53
C ASN A 33 -4.44 14.89 -3.99
N GLY A 34 -5.74 14.72 -3.75
CA GLY A 34 -6.41 13.43 -3.91
C GLY A 34 -6.09 12.46 -2.76
N LYS A 35 -6.53 11.20 -2.88
CA LYS A 35 -6.28 10.19 -1.85
C LYS A 35 -4.79 9.90 -1.70
N ARG A 36 -4.31 9.85 -0.46
CA ARG A 36 -2.97 9.39 -0.11
C ARG A 36 -2.84 7.89 -0.35
N VAL A 37 -1.68 7.47 -0.84
CA VAL A 37 -1.31 6.07 -1.02
C VAL A 37 -0.11 5.77 -0.16
N ASP A 38 -0.27 4.85 0.80
CA ASP A 38 0.82 4.29 1.57
C ASP A 38 1.09 2.85 1.11
N LEU A 39 2.38 2.54 0.92
CA LEU A 39 2.85 1.21 0.60
C LEU A 39 3.73 0.73 1.75
N GLY A 40 3.60 -0.53 2.12
CA GLY A 40 4.41 -1.09 3.20
C GLY A 40 4.24 -2.59 3.35
N CYS A 41 4.71 -3.10 4.48
CA CYS A 41 4.45 -4.46 4.91
C CYS A 41 3.97 -4.53 6.35
N ALA A 42 3.18 -5.56 6.63
CA ALA A 42 2.56 -5.80 7.93
C ALA A 42 2.51 -7.31 8.21
N ALA A 43 2.58 -7.70 9.47
CA ALA A 43 2.44 -9.10 9.87
C ALA A 43 1.07 -9.67 9.47
N THR A 44 0.02 -8.84 9.52
CA THR A 44 -1.33 -9.17 9.08
C THR A 44 -1.86 -8.08 8.16
N CYS A 45 -2.77 -8.46 7.25
CA CYS A 45 -3.40 -7.50 6.36
C CYS A 45 -4.21 -6.47 7.18
N PRO A 46 -3.94 -5.16 7.04
CA PRO A 46 -4.66 -4.15 7.82
C PRO A 46 -6.16 -4.15 7.50
N THR A 47 -6.99 -3.81 8.49
CA THR A 47 -8.44 -3.83 8.37
C THR A 47 -8.95 -2.73 7.44
N VAL A 48 -9.79 -3.12 6.47
CA VAL A 48 -10.53 -2.19 5.60
C VAL A 48 -11.49 -1.36 6.46
N LYS A 49 -11.38 -0.03 6.36
CA LYS A 49 -12.28 0.92 7.02
C LYS A 49 -13.05 1.72 5.96
N PRO A 50 -14.24 2.27 6.29
CA PRO A 50 -14.93 3.19 5.39
C PRO A 50 -13.98 4.32 4.93
N GLY A 51 -13.86 4.52 3.61
CA GLY A 51 -12.96 5.52 3.02
C GLY A 51 -11.49 5.11 2.92
N VAL A 52 -11.13 3.88 3.32
CA VAL A 52 -9.77 3.34 3.25
C VAL A 52 -9.78 2.08 2.38
N ASP A 53 -9.18 2.16 1.20
CA ASP A 53 -9.02 1.04 0.29
C ASP A 53 -7.69 0.32 0.61
N ILE A 54 -7.76 -0.92 1.11
CA ILE A 54 -6.58 -1.75 1.40
C ILE A 54 -6.52 -2.94 0.45
N LYS A 55 -5.33 -3.22 -0.06
CA LYS A 55 -5.01 -4.48 -0.75
C LYS A 55 -3.79 -5.10 -0.10
N CYS A 56 -3.79 -6.42 0.01
CA CYS A 56 -2.68 -7.18 0.57
C CYS A 56 -2.29 -8.30 -0.38
N CYS A 57 -1.02 -8.67 -0.37
CA CYS A 57 -0.47 -9.73 -1.20
C CYS A 57 0.81 -10.28 -0.56
N SER A 58 1.11 -11.55 -0.88
CA SER A 58 2.18 -12.31 -0.21
C SER A 58 3.31 -12.72 -1.18
N THR A 59 3.48 -11.99 -2.27
CA THR A 59 4.54 -12.21 -3.27
C THR A 59 5.52 -11.03 -3.32
N ASP A 60 6.74 -11.24 -3.81
CA ASP A 60 7.74 -10.16 -3.88
C ASP A 60 7.28 -9.02 -4.80
N ASN A 61 7.38 -7.79 -4.31
CA ASN A 61 7.06 -6.52 -4.99
C ASN A 61 5.61 -6.46 -5.52
N CYS A 62 4.69 -7.13 -4.85
CA CYS A 62 3.30 -7.26 -5.29
C CYS A 62 2.41 -6.05 -4.99
N ASN A 63 2.91 -5.03 -4.29
CA ASN A 63 2.20 -3.83 -3.89
C ASN A 63 2.68 -2.57 -4.65
N PRO A 64 2.71 -2.54 -6.00
CA PRO A 64 3.12 -1.34 -6.72
C PRO A 64 2.14 -0.19 -6.49
N PHE A 65 2.56 1.04 -6.82
CA PHE A 65 1.66 2.18 -6.78
C PHE A 65 0.41 1.90 -7.64
N PRO A 66 -0.80 2.21 -7.14
CA PRO A 66 -2.04 1.96 -7.85
C PRO A 66 -2.14 2.91 -9.05
N THR A 67 -1.71 2.43 -10.21
CA THR A 67 -2.03 3.08 -11.49
C THR A 67 -3.44 2.67 -11.88
N ARG A 68 -4.27 3.61 -12.36
CA ARG A 68 -5.46 3.21 -13.12
C ARG A 68 -4.96 2.48 -14.37
N LYS A 69 -5.17 1.16 -14.46
CA LYS A 69 -5.11 0.46 -15.74
C LYS A 69 -6.21 1.08 -16.59
N ARG A 70 -5.82 1.96 -17.51
CA ARG A 70 -6.74 2.53 -18.49
C ARG A 70 -7.29 1.37 -19.33
N PRO A 71 -8.61 1.33 -19.62
CA PRO A 71 -9.19 0.32 -20.52
C PRO A 71 -8.51 0.31 -21.88
#